data_AF-A0A8R1IIT1-F1
#
_entry.id   AF-A0A8R1IIT1-F1
#
_cell.length_a   1.000
_cell.length_b   1.000
_cell.length_c   1.000
_cell.angle_alpha   90.00
_cell.angle_beta   90.00
_cell.angle_gamma   90.00
#
_symmetry.space_group_name_H-M   'P 1'
#
loop_
_entity.id
_entity.type
_entity.pdbx_description
1 polymer ?
#
loop_
_entity_poly.entity_id
_entity_poly.type
_entity_poly.pdbx_seq_one_letter_code
_entity_poly.pdbx_strand_id
1 'polypeptide(L)'
;LKRERVRRSRWRALFTIIIFIKLSQLSQQCQEVDVITQFEKVCDTDGTCQTLTEEIVHLNSLHNEGCLRINRNETVLRDIRIQLTEIELHCVKRTITYTQDIETRVWSTKRCPHTGSCVNDKCANITRQSIIPELNSVNHYVGNTGCWEGCGGPGCGCFYWSSGCLFYKIYALPKSTQPLEIYSCMDYQPSAKLKLTVTTLNSWKNKVETVEILSPI
;
A
#
# COMPACT_ATOMS: atom_id res chain seq x y z
N LEU A 1 -72.75 -19.83 10.18
CA LEU A 1 -72.56 -19.53 8.73
C LEU A 1 -72.03 -18.12 8.41
N LYS A 2 -72.54 -17.02 9.00
CA LYS A 2 -72.07 -15.65 8.67
C LYS A 2 -70.65 -15.31 9.18
N ARG A 3 -70.25 -15.86 10.34
CA ARG A 3 -68.93 -15.61 10.99
C ARG A 3 -67.74 -16.28 10.28
N GLU A 4 -67.96 -17.42 9.60
CA GLU A 4 -66.91 -18.15 8.87
C GLU A 4 -66.60 -17.53 7.50
N ARG A 5 -67.58 -16.90 6.84
CA ARG A 5 -67.36 -16.15 5.58
C ARG A 5 -66.44 -14.95 5.77
N VAL A 6 -66.59 -14.21 6.88
CA VAL A 6 -65.76 -13.04 7.20
C VAL A 6 -64.31 -13.46 7.47
N ARG A 7 -64.09 -14.61 8.13
CA ARG A 7 -62.74 -15.14 8.39
C ARG A 7 -62.05 -15.58 7.09
N ARG A 8 -62.74 -16.27 6.17
CA ARG A 8 -62.17 -16.62 4.85
C ARG A 8 -61.87 -15.41 3.97
N SER A 9 -62.69 -14.36 4.03
CA SER A 9 -62.46 -13.11 3.29
C SER A 9 -61.23 -12.34 3.79
N ARG A 10 -61.05 -12.21 5.12
CA ARG A 10 -59.86 -11.59 5.72
C ARG A 10 -58.57 -12.37 5.44
N TRP A 11 -58.63 -13.70 5.45
CA TRP A 11 -57.47 -14.54 5.10
C TRP A 11 -57.11 -14.43 3.62
N ARG A 12 -58.10 -14.37 2.72
CA ARG A 12 -57.85 -14.08 1.30
C ARG A 12 -57.19 -12.71 1.10
N ALA A 13 -57.66 -11.67 1.80
CA ALA A 13 -57.07 -10.33 1.75
C ALA A 13 -55.62 -10.31 2.28
N LEU A 14 -55.33 -11.04 3.37
CA LEU A 14 -53.97 -11.16 3.90
C LEU A 14 -53.06 -11.94 2.95
N PHE A 15 -53.54 -13.03 2.34
CA PHE A 15 -52.77 -13.77 1.34
C PHE A 15 -52.49 -12.90 0.10
N THR A 16 -53.45 -12.10 -0.38
CA THR A 16 -53.21 -11.19 -1.50
C THR A 16 -52.17 -10.13 -1.16
N ILE A 17 -52.20 -9.56 0.05
CA ILE A 17 -51.21 -8.55 0.48
C ILE A 17 -49.80 -9.16 0.57
N ILE A 18 -49.68 -10.37 1.12
CA ILE A 18 -48.39 -11.09 1.23
C ILE A 18 -47.81 -11.40 -0.16
N ILE A 19 -48.66 -11.78 -1.13
CA ILE A 19 -48.24 -12.03 -2.51
C ILE A 19 -47.72 -10.74 -3.18
N PHE A 20 -48.41 -9.60 -3.00
CA PHE A 20 -47.96 -8.32 -3.55
C PHE A 20 -46.64 -7.85 -2.95
N ILE A 21 -46.43 -8.02 -1.64
CA ILE A 21 -45.17 -7.67 -0.98
C ILE A 21 -44.01 -8.54 -1.51
N LYS A 22 -44.26 -9.83 -1.75
CA LYS A 22 -43.25 -10.75 -2.33
C LYS A 22 -42.87 -10.39 -3.77
N LEU A 23 -43.79 -9.89 -4.58
CA LEU A 23 -43.50 -9.48 -5.97
C LEU A 23 -42.62 -8.24 -6.05
N SER A 24 -42.70 -7.33 -5.07
CA SER A 24 -41.96 -6.05 -5.09
C SER A 24 -40.45 -6.17 -4.85
N GLN A 25 -39.93 -7.33 -4.45
CA GLN A 25 -38.49 -7.50 -4.14
C GLN A 25 -37.62 -8.00 -5.32
N LEU A 26 -38.20 -8.15 -6.52
CA LEU A 26 -37.49 -8.64 -7.71
C LEU A 26 -36.99 -7.54 -8.65
N SER A 27 -37.29 -6.27 -8.39
CA SER A 27 -36.72 -5.18 -9.17
C SER A 27 -35.38 -4.74 -8.58
N GLN A 28 -34.28 -5.16 -9.19
CA GLN A 28 -33.03 -4.42 -9.11
C GLN A 28 -33.24 -3.10 -9.86
N GLN A 29 -33.63 -2.05 -9.13
CA GLN A 29 -33.66 -0.70 -9.70
C GLN A 29 -32.23 -0.16 -9.71
N CYS A 30 -31.69 0.00 -10.92
CA CYS A 30 -30.55 0.87 -11.16
C CYS A 30 -31.08 2.31 -11.04
N GLN A 31 -30.39 3.20 -10.32
CA GLN A 31 -30.77 4.60 -10.30
C GLN A 31 -30.51 5.20 -11.68
N GLU A 32 -31.58 5.42 -12.44
CA GLU A 32 -31.50 6.14 -13.71
C GLU A 32 -31.29 7.62 -13.38
N VAL A 33 -30.07 8.11 -13.58
CA VAL A 33 -29.79 9.54 -13.58
C VAL A 33 -30.17 10.02 -14.98
N ASP A 34 -31.35 10.63 -15.09
CA ASP A 34 -31.78 11.26 -16.33
C ASP A 34 -30.90 12.48 -16.59
N VAL A 35 -30.11 12.38 -17.66
CA VAL A 35 -29.16 13.39 -18.14
C VAL A 35 -29.97 14.62 -18.57
N ILE A 36 -29.87 15.72 -17.83
CA ILE A 36 -30.50 16.98 -18.24
C ILE A 36 -29.66 17.54 -19.37
N THR A 37 -30.10 17.25 -20.59
CA THR A 37 -29.44 17.58 -21.85
C THR A 37 -29.20 19.09 -22.02
N GLN A 38 -28.06 19.58 -21.55
CA GLN A 38 -27.48 20.84 -22.01
C GLN A 38 -26.40 20.51 -23.04
N PHE A 39 -26.81 20.43 -24.30
CA PHE A 39 -25.91 20.21 -25.43
C PHE A 39 -25.33 21.55 -25.87
N GLU A 40 -24.03 21.74 -25.72
CA GLU A 40 -23.32 22.89 -26.29
C GLU A 40 -22.70 22.48 -27.63
N LYS A 41 -22.98 23.25 -28.68
CA LYS A 41 -22.41 23.00 -30.01
C LYS A 41 -21.26 23.96 -30.23
N VAL A 42 -20.04 23.46 -30.13
CA VAL A 42 -18.81 24.21 -30.38
C VAL A 42 -18.34 23.90 -31.79
N CYS A 43 -18.20 24.93 -32.64
CA CYS A 43 -17.70 24.80 -34.00
C CYS A 43 -16.34 25.48 -34.13
N ASP A 44 -15.37 24.78 -34.70
CA ASP A 44 -14.08 25.36 -35.06
C ASP A 44 -14.24 26.31 -36.25
N THR A 45 -13.28 27.21 -36.41
CA THR A 45 -13.13 28.15 -37.53
C THR A 45 -13.09 27.45 -38.90
N ASP A 46 -12.65 26.19 -38.95
CA ASP A 46 -12.65 25.33 -40.15
C ASP A 46 -14.02 24.67 -40.45
N GLY A 47 -15.05 24.93 -39.64
CA GLY A 47 -16.42 24.45 -39.85
C GLY A 47 -16.74 23.07 -39.26
N THR A 48 -15.80 22.44 -38.55
CA THR A 48 -16.02 21.20 -37.79
C THR A 48 -16.74 21.50 -36.47
N CYS A 49 -17.98 21.02 -36.34
CA CYS A 49 -18.79 21.20 -35.13
C CYS A 49 -18.78 19.95 -34.26
N GLN A 50 -18.46 20.11 -32.99
CA GLN A 50 -18.56 19.08 -31.96
C GLN A 50 -19.67 19.45 -30.99
N THR A 51 -20.43 18.45 -30.56
CA THR A 51 -21.44 18.60 -29.51
C THR A 51 -20.84 18.09 -28.21
N LEU A 52 -20.81 18.96 -27.20
CA LEU A 52 -20.31 18.68 -25.87
C LEU A 52 -21.48 18.64 -24.89
N THR A 53 -21.38 17.73 -23.92
CA THR A 53 -22.30 17.61 -22.79
C THR A 53 -21.47 17.26 -21.57
N GLU A 54 -21.79 17.88 -20.45
CA GLU A 54 -21.19 17.62 -19.15
C GLU A 54 -22.28 17.15 -18.19
N GLU A 55 -22.03 16.06 -17.47
CA GLU A 55 -22.98 15.47 -16.54
C GLU A 55 -22.28 15.06 -15.25
N ILE A 56 -22.92 15.35 -14.12
CA ILE A 56 -22.39 15.03 -12.80
C ILE A 56 -23.07 13.76 -12.29
N VAL A 57 -22.29 12.69 -12.18
CA VAL A 57 -22.77 11.40 -11.64
C VAL A 57 -22.27 11.24 -10.20
N HIS A 58 -23.21 11.16 -9.25
CA HIS A 58 -22.87 10.92 -7.85
C HIS A 58 -22.85 9.41 -7.55
N LEU A 59 -21.65 8.86 -7.35
CA LEU A 59 -21.45 7.46 -6.99
C LEU A 59 -21.09 7.32 -5.51
N ASN A 60 -21.63 6.32 -4.84
CA ASN A 60 -21.25 5.94 -3.47
C ASN A 60 -21.36 4.42 -3.27
N SER A 61 -21.14 3.94 -2.04
CA SER A 61 -21.19 2.49 -1.74
C SER A 61 -22.57 1.86 -1.89
N LEU A 62 -23.65 2.65 -1.80
CA LEU A 62 -25.03 2.19 -1.96
C LEU A 62 -25.50 2.32 -3.42
N HIS A 63 -25.13 3.42 -4.07
CA HIS A 63 -25.39 3.75 -5.47
C HIS A 63 -24.06 3.72 -6.20
N ASN A 64 -23.55 2.52 -6.42
CA ASN A 64 -22.24 2.29 -7.00
C ASN A 64 -22.26 2.23 -8.53
N GLU A 65 -23.42 2.42 -9.17
CA GLU A 65 -23.58 2.43 -10.62
C GLU A 65 -24.36 3.68 -11.05
N GLY A 66 -23.87 4.37 -12.08
CA GLY A 66 -24.57 5.44 -12.78
C GLY A 66 -24.58 5.15 -14.27
N CYS A 67 -25.74 5.30 -14.91
CA CYS A 67 -25.92 5.04 -16.33
C CYS A 67 -26.23 6.35 -17.08
N LEU A 68 -25.48 6.63 -18.14
CA LEU A 68 -25.70 7.76 -19.05
C LEU A 68 -26.17 7.22 -20.40
N ARG A 69 -27.38 7.59 -20.80
CA ARG A 69 -27.99 7.15 -22.07
C ARG A 69 -28.07 8.32 -23.04
N ILE A 70 -27.46 8.15 -24.21
CA ILE A 70 -27.51 9.14 -25.28
C ILE A 70 -28.55 8.70 -26.29
N ASN A 71 -29.64 9.45 -26.40
CA ASN A 71 -30.79 9.15 -27.23
C ASN A 71 -30.92 10.12 -28.40
N ARG A 72 -31.41 9.63 -29.55
CA ARG A 72 -31.82 10.45 -30.70
C ARG A 72 -33.15 9.93 -31.22
N ASN A 73 -34.17 10.77 -31.26
CA ASN A 73 -35.52 10.40 -31.73
C ASN A 73 -36.00 9.08 -31.10
N GLU A 74 -35.97 8.99 -29.76
CA GLU A 74 -36.38 7.81 -28.98
C GLU A 74 -35.55 6.53 -29.21
N THR A 75 -34.47 6.60 -29.99
CA THR A 75 -33.50 5.50 -30.15
C THR A 75 -32.25 5.74 -29.32
N VAL A 76 -31.85 4.74 -28.52
CA VAL A 76 -30.60 4.78 -27.75
C VAL A 76 -29.43 4.54 -28.69
N LEU A 77 -28.52 5.52 -28.79
CA LEU A 77 -27.31 5.44 -29.60
C LEU A 77 -26.12 4.89 -28.80
N ARG A 78 -26.07 5.26 -27.51
CA ARG A 78 -25.00 4.90 -26.56
C ARG A 78 -25.58 4.73 -25.17
N ASP A 79 -25.16 3.69 -24.46
CA ASP A 79 -25.40 3.47 -23.03
C ASP A 79 -24.04 3.34 -22.34
N ILE A 80 -23.68 4.32 -21.51
CA ILE A 80 -22.42 4.37 -20.77
C ILE A 80 -22.73 4.06 -19.32
N ARG A 81 -22.23 2.94 -18.81
CA ARG A 81 -22.37 2.55 -17.41
C ARG A 81 -21.08 2.79 -16.68
N ILE A 82 -21.14 3.56 -15.60
CA ILE A 82 -20.03 3.90 -14.73
C ILE A 82 -20.26 3.19 -13.41
N GLN A 83 -19.39 2.25 -13.07
CA GLN A 83 -19.49 1.49 -11.84
C GLN A 83 -18.31 1.78 -10.91
N LEU A 84 -18.58 2.30 -9.72
CA LEU A 84 -17.61 2.39 -8.62
C LEU A 84 -17.36 0.99 -8.07
N THR A 85 -16.15 0.48 -8.29
CA THR A 85 -15.74 -0.87 -7.86
C THR A 85 -15.21 -0.83 -6.44
N GLU A 86 -14.23 0.04 -6.20
CA GLU A 86 -13.61 0.22 -4.89
C GLU A 86 -13.00 1.63 -4.77
N ILE A 87 -12.75 2.05 -3.53
CA ILE A 87 -11.98 3.26 -3.22
C ILE A 87 -10.67 2.77 -2.59
N GLU A 88 -9.56 3.02 -3.28
CA GLU A 88 -8.22 2.70 -2.82
C GLU A 88 -7.62 3.90 -2.10
N LEU A 89 -6.91 3.66 -1.00
CA LEU A 89 -6.19 4.69 -0.26
C LEU A 89 -4.69 4.50 -0.49
N HIS A 90 -4.07 5.37 -1.29
CA HIS A 90 -2.65 5.32 -1.57
C HIS A 90 -1.86 6.06 -0.48
N CYS A 91 -0.99 5.34 0.20
CA CYS A 91 -0.10 5.89 1.22
C CYS A 91 0.96 6.79 0.60
N VAL A 92 0.96 8.06 0.98
CA VAL A 92 2.05 9.01 0.68
C VAL A 92 3.19 8.75 1.67
N LYS A 93 4.16 8.00 1.19
CA LYS A 93 5.28 7.48 2.01
C LYS A 93 6.25 8.58 2.42
N ARG A 94 6.60 8.60 3.71
CA ARG A 94 7.73 9.35 4.27
C ARG A 94 8.70 8.41 4.98
N THR A 95 9.92 8.36 4.47
CA THR A 95 11.02 7.61 5.07
C THR A 95 11.39 8.19 6.43
N ILE A 96 11.46 7.34 7.46
CA ILE A 96 11.91 7.72 8.80
C ILE A 96 13.39 7.38 8.93
N THR A 97 13.75 6.13 8.68
CA THR A 97 15.13 5.65 8.78
C THR A 97 15.30 4.34 8.01
N TYR A 98 16.55 3.91 7.87
CA TYR A 98 16.90 2.60 7.36
C TYR A 98 17.48 1.75 8.49
N THR A 99 17.13 0.47 8.48
CA THR A 99 17.66 -0.53 9.39
C THR A 99 18.15 -1.73 8.61
N GLN A 100 18.84 -2.65 9.27
CA GLN A 100 19.30 -3.89 8.65
C GLN A 100 19.27 -5.01 9.67
N ASP A 101 18.95 -6.22 9.20
CA ASP A 101 19.10 -7.40 10.05
C ASP A 101 20.60 -7.69 10.26
N ILE A 102 20.98 -7.90 11.52
CA ILE A 102 22.37 -8.04 11.94
C ILE A 102 22.56 -9.28 12.82
N GLU A 103 23.77 -9.82 12.75
CA GLU A 103 24.29 -10.81 13.67
C GLU A 103 25.38 -10.19 14.52
N THR A 104 25.27 -10.27 15.84
CA THR A 104 26.35 -9.79 16.73
C THR A 104 27.47 -10.82 16.77
N ARG A 105 28.68 -10.41 16.37
CA ARG A 105 29.89 -11.24 16.41
C ARG A 105 31.00 -10.57 17.20
N VAL A 106 31.96 -11.38 17.64
CA VAL A 106 33.15 -10.91 18.36
C VAL A 106 34.40 -11.39 17.65
N TRP A 107 35.32 -10.48 17.40
CA TRP A 107 36.68 -10.80 16.94
C TRP A 107 37.67 -10.35 17.99
N SER A 108 38.68 -11.16 18.28
CA SER A 108 39.69 -10.84 19.28
C SER A 108 41.08 -11.27 18.86
N THR A 109 42.08 -10.61 19.42
CA THR A 109 43.49 -10.86 19.15
C THR A 109 44.32 -10.50 20.37
N LYS A 110 45.23 -11.39 20.75
CA LYS A 110 46.14 -11.20 21.88
C LYS A 110 47.49 -10.69 21.37
N ARG A 111 48.03 -9.67 22.02
CA ARG A 111 49.41 -9.20 21.85
C ARG A 111 50.18 -9.27 23.15
N CYS A 112 51.43 -9.69 23.04
CA CYS A 112 52.36 -9.70 24.17
C CYS A 112 52.77 -8.26 24.53
N PRO A 113 53.33 -8.05 25.73
CA PRO A 113 53.79 -6.73 26.14
C PRO A 113 54.84 -6.23 25.15
N HIS A 114 54.80 -4.93 24.86
CA HIS A 114 55.72 -4.27 23.93
C HIS A 114 55.60 -4.72 22.46
N THR A 115 54.47 -5.31 22.08
CA THR A 115 54.23 -5.76 20.69
C THR A 115 52.93 -5.17 20.13
N GLY A 116 52.99 -4.70 18.89
CA GLY A 116 51.85 -4.06 18.23
C GLY A 116 51.33 -2.87 19.03
N SER A 117 50.01 -2.77 19.17
CA SER A 117 49.31 -1.76 19.95
C SER A 117 49.41 -1.97 21.46
N CYS A 118 50.02 -3.08 21.94
CA CYS A 118 50.18 -3.37 23.36
C CYS A 118 51.45 -2.72 23.93
N VAL A 119 51.46 -1.39 23.97
CA VAL A 119 52.58 -0.55 24.44
C VAL A 119 52.09 0.50 25.44
N ASN A 120 53.00 1.09 26.22
CA ASN A 120 52.72 2.15 27.20
C ASN A 120 51.59 1.76 28.18
N ASP A 121 50.50 2.52 28.20
CA ASP A 121 49.33 2.35 29.07
C ASP A 121 48.38 1.22 28.62
N LYS A 122 48.75 0.46 27.57
CA LYS A 122 48.08 -0.77 27.14
C LYS A 122 46.57 -0.59 26.96
N CYS A 123 45.76 -1.29 27.74
CA CYS A 123 44.31 -1.25 27.66
C CYS A 123 43.71 0.03 28.21
N ALA A 124 44.41 0.76 29.08
CA ALA A 124 43.88 2.00 29.68
C ALA A 124 43.70 3.11 28.64
N ASN A 125 44.44 3.05 27.52
CA ASN A 125 44.31 4.01 26.42
C ASN A 125 43.28 3.57 25.35
N ILE A 126 42.62 2.41 25.53
CA ILE A 126 41.65 1.90 24.56
C ILE A 126 40.23 2.34 24.91
N THR A 127 39.60 3.05 23.98
CA THR A 127 38.21 3.50 24.05
C THR A 127 37.29 2.63 23.18
N ARG A 128 35.96 2.78 23.35
CA ARG A 128 34.97 2.03 22.57
C ARG A 128 35.03 2.27 21.06
N GLN A 129 35.55 3.42 20.66
CA GLN A 129 35.68 3.86 19.27
C GLN A 129 37.11 3.70 18.74
N SER A 130 38.04 3.16 19.55
CA SER A 130 39.42 2.97 19.13
C SER A 130 39.50 2.02 17.93
N ILE A 131 40.25 2.43 16.91
CA ILE A 131 40.55 1.63 15.73
C ILE A 131 41.90 0.94 15.97
N ILE A 132 41.85 -0.37 16.19
CA ILE A 132 43.04 -1.16 16.53
C ILE A 132 43.54 -1.87 15.28
N PRO A 133 44.80 -1.67 14.84
CA PRO A 133 45.36 -2.31 13.65
C PRO A 133 45.21 -3.83 13.63
N GLU A 134 45.33 -4.48 14.79
CA GLU A 134 45.17 -5.93 14.93
C GLU A 134 43.74 -6.43 14.67
N LEU A 135 42.75 -5.53 14.67
CA LEU A 135 41.33 -5.82 14.39
C LEU A 135 40.91 -5.33 12.99
N ASN A 136 41.86 -5.10 12.08
CA ASN A 136 41.59 -4.52 10.75
C ASN A 136 40.48 -5.21 9.96
N SER A 137 40.37 -6.53 10.05
CA SER A 137 39.34 -7.34 9.36
C SER A 137 37.91 -7.04 9.81
N VAL A 138 37.72 -6.35 10.94
CA VAL A 138 36.40 -6.03 11.49
C VAL A 138 36.24 -4.55 11.84
N ASN A 139 37.25 -3.72 11.57
CA ASN A 139 37.22 -2.31 11.91
C ASN A 139 36.15 -1.55 11.12
N HIS A 140 35.81 -1.99 9.91
CA HIS A 140 34.75 -1.40 9.08
C HIS A 140 33.32 -1.71 9.57
N TYR A 141 33.13 -2.74 10.39
CA TYR A 141 31.80 -3.03 10.94
C TYR A 141 31.45 -2.10 12.11
N VAL A 142 30.17 -1.75 12.21
CA VAL A 142 29.64 -0.97 13.34
C VAL A 142 29.74 -1.82 14.61
N GLY A 143 30.32 -1.27 15.68
CA GLY A 143 30.54 -2.02 16.91
C GLY A 143 31.39 -1.27 17.93
N ASN A 144 31.61 -1.91 19.07
CA ASN A 144 32.44 -1.39 20.15
C ASN A 144 33.74 -2.16 20.25
N THR A 145 34.86 -1.44 20.28
CA THR A 145 36.19 -1.98 20.57
C THR A 145 36.40 -2.03 22.09
N GLY A 146 37.19 -2.99 22.56
CA GLY A 146 37.58 -3.12 23.95
C GLY A 146 38.95 -3.76 24.09
N CYS A 147 39.49 -3.70 25.30
CA CYS A 147 40.76 -4.30 25.66
C CYS A 147 40.68 -4.89 27.06
N TRP A 148 41.27 -6.06 27.24
CA TRP A 148 41.44 -6.69 28.53
C TRP A 148 42.91 -7.06 28.76
N GLU A 149 43.44 -6.76 29.95
CA GLU A 149 44.79 -7.17 30.29
C GLU A 149 44.83 -8.64 30.72
N GLY A 150 45.59 -9.44 29.99
CA GLY A 150 45.76 -10.87 30.22
C GLY A 150 47.14 -11.22 30.75
N CYS A 151 47.37 -12.51 30.97
CA CYS A 151 48.68 -12.99 31.42
C CYS A 151 49.77 -12.79 30.38
N GLY A 152 50.94 -12.36 30.85
CA GLY A 152 52.20 -12.39 30.12
C GLY A 152 53.14 -13.48 30.63
N GLY A 153 54.41 -13.37 30.26
CA GLY A 153 55.47 -14.31 30.59
C GLY A 153 55.50 -15.57 29.70
N PRO A 154 56.59 -16.36 29.78
CA PRO A 154 56.81 -17.49 28.89
C PRO A 154 55.71 -18.56 28.97
N GLY A 155 55.11 -18.74 30.15
CA GLY A 155 53.96 -19.64 30.34
C GLY A 155 52.70 -19.23 29.57
N CYS A 156 52.62 -17.97 29.13
CA CYS A 156 51.52 -17.43 28.32
C CYS A 156 51.93 -17.10 26.88
N GLY A 157 53.08 -17.63 26.42
CA GLY A 157 53.61 -17.43 25.07
C GLY A 157 54.28 -16.07 24.83
N CYS A 158 54.61 -15.32 25.90
CA CYS A 158 55.21 -13.99 25.82
C CYS A 158 56.61 -13.98 26.46
N PHE A 159 57.57 -13.25 25.89
CA PHE A 159 58.90 -13.17 26.50
C PHE A 159 58.89 -12.38 27.83
N TYR A 160 58.13 -11.28 27.88
CA TYR A 160 58.07 -10.37 29.03
C TYR A 160 57.00 -10.79 30.04
N TRP A 161 57.31 -10.67 31.34
CA TRP A 161 56.41 -10.96 32.47
C TRP A 161 55.26 -9.97 32.68
N SER A 162 55.36 -8.79 32.07
CA SER A 162 54.30 -7.76 32.09
C SER A 162 52.99 -8.29 31.47
N SER A 163 51.84 -7.71 31.81
CA SER A 163 50.54 -8.14 31.25
C SER A 163 50.46 -7.98 29.72
N GLY A 164 49.86 -8.95 29.03
CA GLY A 164 49.54 -8.85 27.60
C GLY A 164 48.20 -8.15 27.37
N CYS A 165 47.92 -7.73 26.14
CA CYS A 165 46.68 -7.06 25.77
C CYS A 165 45.82 -8.00 24.91
N LEU A 166 44.59 -8.27 25.34
CA LEU A 166 43.56 -8.92 24.55
C LEU A 166 42.64 -7.85 23.97
N PHE A 167 42.88 -7.49 22.72
CA PHE A 167 42.02 -6.56 22.00
C PHE A 167 40.84 -7.32 21.42
N TYR A 168 39.65 -6.75 21.50
CA TYR A 168 38.46 -7.34 20.90
C TYR A 168 37.53 -6.27 20.36
N LYS A 169 36.69 -6.67 19.41
CA LYS A 169 35.58 -5.84 18.92
C LYS A 169 34.32 -6.68 18.86
N ILE A 170 33.26 -6.16 19.47
CA ILE A 170 31.90 -6.69 19.35
C ILE A 170 31.22 -5.87 18.26
N TYR A 171 30.86 -6.50 17.15
CA TYR A 171 30.36 -5.81 15.96
C TYR A 171 29.10 -6.45 15.39
N ALA A 172 28.31 -5.62 14.71
CA ALA A 172 27.13 -6.02 13.98
C ALA A 172 27.52 -6.41 12.55
N LEU A 173 27.39 -7.69 12.23
CA LEU A 173 27.58 -8.22 10.88
C LEU A 173 26.23 -8.22 10.15
N PRO A 174 26.08 -7.49 9.03
CA PRO A 174 24.84 -7.52 8.25
C PRO A 174 24.52 -8.92 7.70
N LYS A 175 23.30 -9.41 7.90
CA LYS A 175 22.82 -10.68 7.32
C LYS A 175 22.21 -10.49 5.94
N SER A 176 21.45 -9.41 5.75
CA SER A 176 20.87 -9.03 4.47
C SER A 176 21.84 -8.15 3.69
N THR A 177 21.85 -8.25 2.35
CA THR A 177 22.61 -7.34 1.48
C THR A 177 21.93 -5.98 1.31
N GLN A 178 20.61 -5.90 1.50
CA GLN A 178 19.82 -4.69 1.33
C GLN A 178 19.29 -4.16 2.67
N PRO A 179 19.38 -2.84 2.92
CA PRO A 179 18.79 -2.23 4.09
C PRO A 179 17.25 -2.21 3.96
N LEU A 180 16.57 -2.38 5.09
CA LEU A 180 15.13 -2.28 5.22
C LEU A 180 14.75 -0.84 5.53
N GLU A 181 13.74 -0.33 4.84
CA GLU A 181 13.24 1.01 5.07
C GLU A 181 12.11 1.01 6.10
N ILE A 182 12.27 1.80 7.15
CA ILE A 182 11.21 2.12 8.10
C ILE A 182 10.60 3.44 7.64
N TYR A 183 9.31 3.41 7.30
CA TYR A 183 8.57 4.57 6.81
C TYR A 183 7.21 4.69 7.51
N SER A 184 6.62 5.87 7.40
CA SER A 184 5.24 6.14 7.82
C SER A 184 4.49 6.81 6.68
N CYS A 185 3.17 6.63 6.65
CA CYS A 185 2.28 7.30 5.72
C CYS A 185 1.95 8.68 6.29
N MET A 186 2.36 9.74 5.61
CA MET A 186 2.03 11.12 6.02
C MET A 186 0.60 11.48 5.68
N ASP A 187 0.10 10.90 4.59
CA ASP A 187 -1.23 11.12 4.08
C ASP A 187 -1.71 9.88 3.31
N TYR A 188 -3.01 9.77 3.12
CA TYR A 188 -3.66 8.73 2.35
C TYR A 188 -4.51 9.38 1.26
N GLN A 189 -4.03 9.30 0.03
CA GLN A 189 -4.71 9.89 -1.12
C GLN A 189 -5.78 8.92 -1.65
N PRO A 190 -7.06 9.29 -1.63
CA PRO A 190 -8.12 8.44 -2.15
C PRO A 190 -8.08 8.38 -3.67
N SER A 191 -8.37 7.21 -4.21
CA SER A 191 -8.54 7.00 -5.65
C SER A 191 -9.72 6.06 -5.88
N ALA A 192 -10.66 6.49 -6.73
CA ALA A 192 -11.80 5.69 -7.14
C ALA A 192 -11.40 4.77 -8.29
N LYS A 193 -11.60 3.46 -8.10
CA LYS A 193 -11.53 2.49 -9.18
C LYS A 193 -12.89 2.37 -9.84
N LEU A 194 -12.96 2.87 -11.07
CA LEU A 194 -14.17 2.92 -11.87
C LEU A 194 -14.09 1.88 -12.99
N LYS A 195 -15.19 1.18 -13.21
CA LYS A 195 -15.39 0.31 -14.36
C LYS A 195 -16.40 0.97 -15.29
N LEU A 196 -15.93 1.36 -16.45
CA LEU A 196 -16.71 1.99 -17.51
C LEU A 196 -17.11 0.92 -18.52
N THR A 197 -18.40 0.82 -18.81
CA THR A 197 -18.92 -0.05 -19.87
C THR A 197 -19.69 0.79 -20.88
N VAL A 198 -19.13 0.96 -22.07
CA VAL A 198 -19.74 1.71 -23.16
C VAL A 198 -20.39 0.74 -24.13
N THR A 199 -21.71 0.80 -24.19
CA THR A 199 -22.52 0.03 -25.13
C THR A 199 -22.93 0.91 -26.29
N THR A 200 -22.57 0.45 -27.47
CA THR A 200 -22.76 1.10 -28.75
C THR A 200 -23.89 0.41 -29.47
N LEU A 201 -25.08 1.00 -29.43
CA LEU A 201 -26.27 0.47 -30.08
C LEU A 201 -26.46 1.19 -31.41
N ASN A 202 -26.00 0.56 -32.50
CA ASN A 202 -26.36 0.99 -33.85
C ASN A 202 -27.20 -0.13 -34.50
N SER A 203 -28.07 0.21 -35.44
CA SER A 203 -28.99 -0.73 -36.08
C SER A 203 -28.30 -1.91 -36.81
N TRP A 204 -26.98 -1.88 -36.98
CA TRP A 204 -26.22 -2.83 -37.81
C TRP A 204 -25.23 -3.73 -37.03
N LYS A 205 -24.72 -3.29 -35.88
CA LYS A 205 -23.73 -4.00 -35.05
C LYS A 205 -23.61 -3.40 -33.64
N ASN A 206 -24.08 -4.14 -32.64
CA ASN A 206 -23.88 -3.78 -31.24
C ASN A 206 -22.42 -4.04 -30.84
N LYS A 207 -21.79 -3.08 -30.14
CA LYS A 207 -20.43 -3.21 -29.60
C LYS A 207 -20.46 -2.86 -28.10
N VAL A 208 -19.75 -3.62 -27.29
CA VAL A 208 -19.56 -3.34 -25.86
C VAL A 208 -18.06 -3.20 -25.63
N GLU A 209 -17.66 -2.10 -24.98
CA GLU A 209 -16.29 -1.85 -24.56
C GLU A 209 -16.28 -1.64 -23.05
N THR A 210 -15.39 -2.33 -22.35
CA THR A 210 -15.21 -2.18 -20.90
C THR A 210 -13.80 -1.69 -20.62
N VAL A 211 -13.68 -0.64 -19.81
CA VAL A 211 -12.41 -0.04 -19.41
C VAL A 211 -12.39 0.14 -17.90
N GLU A 212 -11.29 -0.21 -17.26
CA GLU A 212 -11.05 0.07 -15.84
C GLU A 212 -10.16 1.30 -15.73
N ILE A 213 -10.55 2.25 -14.88
CA ILE A 213 -9.84 3.50 -14.66
C ILE A 213 -9.67 3.70 -13.16
N LEU A 214 -8.48 4.15 -12.77
CA LEU A 214 -8.22 4.63 -11.42
C LEU A 214 -8.16 6.16 -11.49
N SER A 215 -9.08 6.84 -10.79
CA SER A 215 -9.15 8.30 -10.75
C SER A 215 -8.85 8.81 -9.35
N PRO A 216 -7.98 9.82 -9.17
CA PRO A 216 -7.84 10.51 -7.89
C PRO A 216 -9.15 11.22 -7.52
N ILE A 217 -9.44 11.34 -6.21
CA ILE A 217 -10.63 12.03 -5.65
C ILE A 217 -10.17 13.21 -4.80
#